data_AF-A0A2D4EV97-F1
#
_entry.id   AF-A0A2D4EV97-F1
#
_cell.length_a   1.000
_cell.length_b   1.000
_cell.length_c   1.000
_cell.angle_alpha   90.00
_cell.angle_beta   90.00
_cell.angle_gamma   90.00
#
_symmetry.space_group_name_H-M   'P 1'
#
loop_
_entity.id
_entity.type
_entity.pdbx_description
1 polymer ?
#
loop_
_entity_poly.entity_id
_entity_poly.type
_entity_poly.pdbx_seq_one_letter_code
_entity_poly.pdbx_strand_id
1 'polypeptide(L)'
;QCELCKDWFHSTCVTLPKTSSQKKGSSWPAKEVKFLCPLCMRSRRPRLETILSLLVSLQKLPVRLPEGEALQCLTERAMSWQDRARQALATDELSSALAKLSVLSQRMV
;
A
#
# COMPACT_ATOMS: atom_id res chain seq x y z
N GLN A 1 21.74 -11.78 -7.52
CA GLN A 1 21.88 -10.32 -7.34
C GLN A 1 20.48 -9.69 -7.32
N CYS A 2 20.22 -8.75 -6.41
CA CYS A 2 18.93 -8.02 -6.35
C CYS A 2 18.81 -7.04 -7.52
N GLU A 3 17.64 -7.00 -8.18
CA GLU A 3 17.45 -6.08 -9.31
C GLU A 3 17.33 -4.60 -8.95
N LEU A 4 17.01 -4.27 -7.70
CA LEU A 4 16.81 -2.88 -7.27
C LEU A 4 18.08 -2.28 -6.67
N CYS A 5 18.58 -2.84 -5.56
CA CYS A 5 19.79 -2.32 -4.91
C CYS A 5 21.10 -2.82 -5.53
N LYS A 6 21.04 -3.78 -6.45
CA LYS A 6 22.21 -4.40 -7.11
C LYS A 6 23.18 -5.16 -6.18
N ASP A 7 22.81 -5.38 -4.92
CA ASP A 7 23.60 -6.21 -3.99
C ASP A 7 23.50 -7.71 -4.26
N TRP A 8 24.49 -8.45 -3.74
CA TRP A 8 24.60 -9.90 -3.83
C TRP A 8 24.13 -10.59 -2.55
N PHE A 9 23.39 -11.68 -2.70
CA PHE A 9 22.81 -12.42 -1.59
C PHE A 9 23.02 -13.92 -1.83
N HIS A 10 23.33 -14.67 -0.76
CA HIS A 10 23.37 -16.13 -0.83
C HIS A 10 21.97 -16.68 -1.05
N SER A 11 21.85 -17.65 -1.97
CA SER A 11 20.57 -18.32 -2.27
C SER A 11 19.95 -19.03 -1.06
N THR A 12 20.74 -19.36 -0.04
CA THR A 12 20.29 -19.99 1.21
C THR A 12 19.78 -18.99 2.25
N CYS A 13 20.20 -17.72 2.19
CA CYS A 13 19.82 -16.68 3.16
C CYS A 13 18.57 -15.88 2.74
N VAL A 14 18.10 -16.04 1.50
CA VAL A 14 16.97 -15.29 0.95
C VAL A 14 16.01 -16.22 0.22
N THR A 15 14.71 -15.94 0.32
CA THR A 15 13.72 -16.68 -0.47
C THR A 15 13.82 -16.27 -1.93
N LEU A 16 14.31 -17.17 -2.78
CA LEU A 16 14.27 -16.97 -4.22
C LEU A 16 12.82 -17.13 -4.71
N PRO A 17 12.34 -16.28 -5.63
CA PRO A 17 11.01 -16.45 -6.21
C PRO A 17 10.89 -17.82 -6.85
N LYS A 18 9.94 -18.64 -6.35
CA LYS A 18 9.61 -19.92 -6.96
C LYS A 18 9.03 -19.63 -8.34
N THR A 19 9.64 -20.16 -9.39
CA THR A 19 9.03 -20.14 -10.73
C THR A 19 7.72 -20.90 -10.61
N SER A 20 6.58 -20.21 -10.72
CA SER A 20 5.29 -20.88 -10.69
C SER A 20 5.18 -21.73 -11.95
N SER A 21 5.43 -23.03 -11.85
CA SER A 21 4.98 -24.00 -12.84
C SER A 21 3.48 -23.78 -13.07
N GLN A 22 3.16 -23.34 -14.30
CA GLN A 22 1.86 -23.37 -14.96
C GLN A 22 0.62 -23.54 -14.06
N LYS A 23 -0.04 -22.43 -13.70
CA LYS A 23 -1.52 -22.46 -13.71
C LYS A 23 -1.95 -22.22 -15.15
N LYS A 24 -2.26 -23.32 -15.86
CA LYS A 24 -2.96 -23.30 -17.16
C LYS A 24 -4.22 -22.44 -17.00
N GLY A 25 -4.28 -21.26 -17.63
CA GLY A 25 -5.53 -20.51 -17.71
C GLY A 25 -5.47 -18.98 -17.83
N SER A 26 -4.33 -18.31 -17.66
CA SER A 26 -4.27 -16.85 -17.87
C SER A 26 -3.30 -16.47 -18.98
N SER A 27 -3.86 -16.05 -20.11
CA SER A 27 -3.18 -15.47 -21.27
C SER A 27 -2.60 -14.07 -20.93
N TRP A 28 -1.60 -14.03 -20.06
CA TRP A 28 -0.74 -12.87 -19.86
C TRP A 28 0.71 -13.35 -19.88
N PRO A 29 1.64 -12.67 -20.57
CA PRO A 29 3.01 -13.14 -20.68
C PRO A 29 3.60 -13.32 -19.28
N ALA A 30 4.08 -14.53 -19.00
CA ALA A 30 4.73 -14.87 -17.73
C ALA A 30 5.92 -13.93 -17.55
N LYS A 31 5.76 -12.88 -16.73
CA LYS A 31 6.85 -11.99 -16.36
C LYS A 31 7.96 -12.84 -15.74
N GLU A 32 9.16 -12.79 -16.33
CA GLU A 32 10.38 -13.29 -15.69
C GLU A 32 10.44 -12.75 -14.26
N VAL A 33 10.39 -13.63 -13.27
CA VAL A 33 10.37 -13.22 -11.87
C VAL A 33 11.79 -12.92 -11.44
N LYS A 34 12.20 -11.68 -11.70
CA LYS A 34 13.44 -11.07 -11.26
C LYS A 34 13.55 -11.07 -9.73
N PHE A 35 14.71 -11.47 -9.19
CA PHE A 35 14.94 -11.50 -7.75
C PHE A 35 15.02 -10.08 -7.15
N LEU A 36 14.25 -9.85 -6.10
CA LEU A 36 14.35 -8.67 -5.23
C LEU A 36 14.69 -9.15 -3.82
N CYS A 37 15.68 -8.53 -3.18
CA CYS A 37 16.02 -8.85 -1.80
C CYS A 37 14.88 -8.47 -0.84
N PRO A 38 14.80 -9.07 0.35
CA PRO A 38 13.74 -8.78 1.32
C PRO A 38 13.56 -7.29 1.66
N LEU A 39 14.64 -6.50 1.58
CA LEU A 39 14.62 -5.05 1.81
C LEU A 39 14.05 -4.26 0.62
N CYS A 40 14.20 -4.77 -0.61
CA CYS A 40 13.70 -4.16 -1.83
C CYS A 40 12.33 -4.68 -2.26
N MET A 41 11.88 -5.79 -1.68
CA MET A 41 10.51 -6.27 -1.87
C MET A 41 9.55 -5.19 -1.39
N ARG A 42 8.66 -4.74 -2.28
CA ARG A 42 7.63 -3.78 -1.89
C ARG A 42 6.79 -4.41 -0.78
N SER A 43 6.81 -3.77 0.39
CA SER A 43 5.92 -4.15 1.48
C SER A 43 4.47 -3.99 1.03
N ARG A 44 3.59 -4.83 1.56
CA ARG A 44 2.15 -4.61 1.37
C ARG A 44 1.82 -3.28 2.02
N ARG A 45 0.99 -2.48 1.35
CA ARG A 45 0.51 -1.23 1.91
C ARG A 45 -0.26 -1.53 3.21
N PRO A 46 0.20 -1.05 4.38
CA PRO A 46 -0.50 -1.29 5.63
C PRO A 46 -1.83 -0.51 5.67
N ARG A 47 -2.79 -1.01 6.46
CA ARG A 47 -4.02 -0.27 6.75
C ARG A 47 -3.70 0.93 7.65
N LEU A 48 -4.46 2.02 7.49
CA LEU A 48 -4.28 3.22 8.31
C LEU A 48 -4.46 2.91 9.81
N GLU A 49 -5.47 2.12 10.16
CA GLU A 49 -5.72 1.64 11.54
C GLU A 49 -4.50 0.96 12.16
N THR A 50 -3.79 0.14 11.39
CA THR A 50 -2.56 -0.52 11.85
C THR A 50 -1.47 0.50 12.18
N ILE A 51 -1.30 1.51 11.33
CA ILE A 51 -0.29 2.57 11.54
C ILE A 51 -0.64 3.40 12.77
N LEU A 52 -1.91 3.80 12.92
CA LEU A 52 -2.38 4.55 14.09
C LEU A 52 -2.16 3.78 15.40
N SER A 53 -2.44 2.48 15.41
CA SER A 53 -2.18 1.61 16.57
C SER A 53 -0.70 1.56 16.94
N LEU A 54 0.19 1.47 15.96
CA LEU A 54 1.65 1.51 16.17
C LEU A 54 2.09 2.87 16.74
N LEU A 55 1.57 3.97 16.20
CA LEU A 55 1.90 5.31 16.69
C LEU A 55 1.45 5.54 18.14
N VAL A 56 0.25 5.08 18.51
CA VAL A 56 -0.25 5.13 19.91
C VAL A 56 0.61 4.27 20.82
N SER A 57 1.04 3.10 20.35
CA SER A 57 1.92 2.22 21.13
C SER A 57 3.30 2.84 21.33
N LEU A 58 3.84 3.51 20.31
CA LEU A 58 5.12 4.20 20.37
C LEU A 58 5.14 5.36 21.38
N GLN A 59 4.03 6.11 21.50
CA GLN A 59 3.91 7.20 22.48
C GLN A 59 4.12 6.75 23.94
N LYS A 60 3.96 5.45 24.22
CA LYS A 60 4.17 4.88 25.57
C LYS A 60 5.64 4.62 25.88
N LEU A 61 6.52 4.62 24.87
CA LEU A 61 7.94 4.38 25.03
C LEU A 61 8.66 5.72 25.28
N PRO A 62 9.57 5.81 26.26
CA PRO A 62 10.29 7.05 26.58
C PRO A 62 11.46 7.32 25.61
N VAL A 63 11.46 6.73 24.42
CA VAL A 63 12.53 6.83 23.43
C VAL A 63 11.99 7.37 22.11
N ARG A 64 12.75 8.28 21.49
CA ARG A 64 12.46 8.80 20.15
C ARG A 64 13.01 7.83 19.11
N LEU A 65 12.12 7.28 18.28
CA LEU A 65 12.49 6.40 17.16
C LEU A 65 12.26 7.12 15.83
N PRO A 66 13.26 7.20 14.93
CA PRO A 66 13.10 7.82 13.62
C PRO A 66 12.04 7.11 12.76
N GLU A 67 11.86 5.81 12.93
CA GLU A 67 10.79 5.04 12.28
C GLU A 67 9.40 5.54 12.69
N GLY A 68 9.26 5.99 13.94
CA GLY A 68 8.04 6.61 14.45
C GLY A 68 7.69 7.90 13.74
N GLU A 69 8.68 8.76 13.54
CA GLU A 69 8.52 10.03 12.82
C GLU A 69 8.12 9.78 11.35
N ALA A 70 8.74 8.79 10.71
CA ALA A 70 8.38 8.39 9.36
C ALA A 70 6.91 7.93 9.26
N LEU A 71 6.43 7.17 10.25
CA LEU A 71 5.02 6.74 10.31
C LEU A 71 4.08 7.92 10.58
N GLN A 72 4.46 8.89 11.43
CA GLN A 72 3.70 10.12 11.67
C GLN A 72 3.56 10.94 10.39
N CYS A 73 4.67 11.24 9.72
CA CYS A 73 4.70 11.97 8.45
C CYS A 73 3.82 11.29 7.38
N LEU A 74 3.89 9.96 7.27
CA LEU A 74 3.05 9.21 6.34
C LEU A 74 1.56 9.33 6.69
N THR A 75 1.21 9.30 7.98
CA THR A 75 -0.16 9.45 8.47
C THR A 75 -0.69 10.85 8.20
N GLU A 76 0.07 11.89 8.55
CA GLU A 76 -0.29 13.29 8.28
C GLU A 76 -0.52 13.54 6.80
N ARG A 77 0.39 13.06 5.94
CA ARG A 77 0.24 13.16 4.49
C ARG A 77 -1.00 12.44 3.99
N ALA A 78 -1.31 11.25 4.53
CA ALA A 78 -2.51 10.50 4.17
C ALA A 78 -3.79 11.24 4.59
N MET A 79 -3.83 11.78 5.81
CA MET A 79 -4.97 12.54 6.32
C MET A 79 -5.18 13.84 5.54
N SER A 80 -4.10 14.57 5.26
CA SER A 80 -4.13 15.78 4.43
C SER A 80 -4.65 15.50 3.03
N TRP A 81 -4.25 14.38 2.42
CA TRP A 81 -4.82 13.95 1.14
C TRP A 81 -6.32 13.60 1.26
N GLN A 82 -6.71 12.87 2.31
CA GLN A 82 -8.12 12.52 2.53
C GLN A 82 -8.99 13.78 2.70
N ASP A 83 -8.52 14.77 3.45
CA ASP A 83 -9.23 16.02 3.65
C ASP A 83 -9.43 16.77 2.33
N ARG A 84 -8.35 16.96 1.55
CA ARG A 84 -8.45 17.57 0.21
C ARG A 84 -9.40 16.80 -0.71
N ALA A 85 -9.34 15.46 -0.68
CA ALA A 85 -10.25 14.65 -1.47
C ALA A 85 -11.71 14.85 -1.03
N ARG A 86 -11.99 14.88 0.27
CA ARG A 86 -13.33 15.15 0.80
C ARG A 86 -13.82 16.54 0.38
N GLN A 87 -13.00 17.57 0.49
CA GLN A 87 -13.34 18.93 0.06
C GLN A 87 -13.65 18.99 -1.44
N ALA A 88 -12.80 18.39 -2.28
CA ALA A 88 -13.03 18.32 -3.71
C ALA A 88 -14.32 17.57 -4.07
N LEU A 89 -14.68 16.55 -3.27
CA LEU A 89 -15.90 15.78 -3.45
C LEU A 89 -17.16 16.44 -2.88
N ALA A 90 -17.00 17.43 -1.99
CA ALA A 90 -18.10 18.12 -1.31
C ALA A 90 -18.71 19.27 -2.15
N THR A 91 -18.28 19.45 -3.40
CA THR A 91 -18.89 20.43 -4.30
C THR A 91 -20.34 20.06 -4.61
N ASP A 92 -21.22 21.05 -4.73
CA ASP A 92 -22.66 20.82 -4.98
C ASP A 92 -22.90 20.05 -6.28
N GLU A 93 -22.14 20.35 -7.32
CA GLU A 93 -22.21 19.66 -8.61
C GLU A 93 -21.90 18.17 -8.47
N LEU A 94 -20.79 17.85 -7.79
CA LEU A 94 -20.34 16.47 -7.68
C LEU A 94 -21.16 15.69 -6.68
N SER A 95 -21.50 16.26 -5.54
CA SER A 95 -22.38 15.64 -4.54
C SER A 95 -23.76 15.31 -5.14
N SER A 96 -24.33 16.23 -5.94
CA SER A 96 -25.58 16.00 -6.67
C SER A 96 -25.46 14.89 -7.72
N ALA A 97 -24.37 14.89 -8.50
CA ALA A 97 -24.10 13.83 -9.48
C ALA A 97 -23.95 12.46 -8.81
N LEU A 98 -23.23 12.41 -7.69
CA LEU A 98 -22.96 11.18 -6.93
C LEU A 98 -24.24 10.62 -6.28
N ALA A 99 -25.11 11.50 -5.78
CA ALA A 99 -26.44 11.11 -5.28
C ALA A 99 -27.32 10.50 -6.39
N LYS A 100 -27.37 11.14 -7.58
CA LYS A 100 -28.11 10.60 -8.73
C LYS A 100 -27.58 9.22 -9.15
N LEU A 101 -26.26 9.06 -9.21
CA LEU A 101 -25.63 7.78 -9.52
C LEU A 101 -25.96 6.68 -8.49
N SER A 102 -25.99 7.02 -7.20
CA SER A 102 -26.36 6.06 -6.14
C SER A 102 -27.82 5.58 -6.26
N VAL A 103 -28.73 6.45 -6.71
CA VAL A 103 -30.14 6.05 -6.94
C VAL A 103 -30.24 5.12 -8.15
N LEU A 104 -29.48 5.40 -9.21
CA LEU A 104 -29.46 4.55 -10.40
C LEU A 104 -28.87 3.16 -10.12
N SER A 105 -27.78 3.08 -9.34
CA SER A 105 -27.16 1.79 -9.01
C SER A 105 -28.07 0.90 -8.18
N GLN A 106 -28.85 1.47 -7.26
CA GLN A 106 -29.83 0.74 -6.44
C GLN A 106 -31.02 0.20 -7.26
N ARG A 107 -31.31 0.79 -8.42
CA ARG A 107 -32.37 0.33 -9.34
C ARG A 107 -31.91 -0.77 -10.30
N MET A 108 -30.61 -1.03 -10.38
CA MET A 108 -30.02 -2.05 -11.25
C MET A 108 -29.71 -3.36 -10.50
N VAL A 109 -30.07 -3.46 -9.23
CA VAL A 109 -29.99 -4.66 -8.40
C VAL A 109 -31.37 -5.30 -8.29
#